data_AF-A0AAD0RF39-F1
#
_entry.id   AF-A0AAD0RF39-F1
#
_cell.length_a   1.000
_cell.length_b   1.000
_cell.length_c   1.000
_cell.angle_alpha   90.00
_cell.angle_beta   90.00
_cell.angle_gamma   90.00
#
_symmetry.space_group_name_H-M   'P 1'
#
loop_
_entity.id
_entity.type
_entity.pdbx_description
1 polymer ?
#
loop_
_entity_poly.entity_id
_entity_poly.type
_entity_poly.pdbx_seq_one_letter_code
_entity_poly.pdbx_strand_id
1 'polypeptide(L)'
;MWFWAKHLSLGVLLIWAAYYFLFGASKNLNFRETTNVAAQGLSQFYESFRNSMSNRDTDREKYVITLGKPTYPLDDALAQRALAVKPSNPKWTGEKQPRRFDTGDTLKDVLTKQAKEEGVELFWYLERDYVVKYNFRLDTDFVTALYQVGTAINDDFEFQVYTFFCPRERAAVITENPPIYVRENCRKLAG
;
A
#
# COMPACT_ATOMS: atom_id res chain seq x y z
N MET A 1 28.88 44.13 -59.28
CA MET A 1 27.88 43.06 -59.03
C MET A 1 28.50 41.65 -58.92
N TRP A 2 29.77 41.51 -58.49
CA TRP A 2 30.44 40.19 -58.40
C TRP A 2 30.27 39.53 -57.02
N PHE A 3 30.06 40.33 -55.97
CA PHE A 3 30.00 39.84 -54.59
C PHE A 3 28.85 38.83 -54.35
N TRP A 4 27.64 39.15 -54.82
CA TRP A 4 26.47 38.29 -54.64
C TRP A 4 26.54 36.97 -55.41
N ALA A 5 27.14 36.96 -56.61
CA ALA A 5 27.28 35.74 -57.41
C ALA A 5 28.17 34.68 -56.74
N LYS A 6 29.25 35.11 -56.06
CA LYS A 6 30.17 34.20 -55.32
C LYS A 6 29.53 33.59 -54.08
N HIS A 7 28.73 34.35 -53.34
CA HIS A 7 28.04 33.84 -52.16
C HIS A 7 26.86 32.93 -52.51
N LEU A 8 26.14 33.25 -53.58
CA LEU A 8 25.01 32.45 -54.06
C LEU A 8 25.50 31.12 -54.65
N SER A 9 26.64 31.08 -55.34
CA SER A 9 27.25 29.83 -55.81
C SER A 9 27.70 28.92 -54.67
N LEU A 10 28.21 29.49 -53.56
CA LEU A 10 28.65 28.72 -52.40
C LEU A 10 27.46 28.12 -51.64
N GLY A 11 26.36 28.86 -51.52
CA GLY A 11 25.10 28.36 -50.96
C GLY A 11 24.52 27.19 -51.77
N VAL A 12 24.47 27.32 -53.10
CA VAL A 12 23.99 26.22 -53.97
C VAL A 12 24.88 24.98 -53.85
N LEU A 13 26.20 25.16 -53.75
CA LEU A 13 27.15 24.05 -53.62
C LEU A 13 27.00 23.31 -52.28
N LEU A 14 26.76 24.03 -51.18
CA LEU A 14 26.49 23.43 -49.87
C LEU A 14 25.16 22.67 -49.84
N ILE A 15 24.11 23.21 -50.47
CA ILE A 15 22.81 22.54 -50.58
C ILE A 15 22.95 21.25 -51.40
N TRP A 16 23.73 21.29 -52.49
CA TRP A 16 24.00 20.11 -53.31
C TRP A 16 24.81 19.05 -52.57
N ALA A 17 25.80 19.46 -51.78
CA ALA A 17 26.58 18.56 -50.92
C ALA A 17 25.71 17.91 -49.84
N ALA A 18 24.82 18.68 -49.20
CA ALA A 18 23.87 18.15 -48.22
C ALA A 18 22.88 17.16 -48.84
N TYR A 19 22.35 17.47 -50.03
CA TYR A 19 21.47 16.57 -50.77
C TYR A 19 22.18 15.26 -51.14
N TYR A 20 23.42 15.34 -51.65
CA TYR A 20 24.24 14.17 -51.95
C TYR A 20 24.52 13.33 -50.69
N PHE A 21 24.80 13.95 -49.55
CA PHE A 21 25.07 13.24 -48.30
C PHE A 21 23.82 12.55 -47.75
N LEU A 22 22.67 13.23 -47.73
CA LEU A 22 21.41 12.68 -47.21
C LEU A 22 20.83 11.56 -48.09
N PHE A 23 20.91 11.70 -49.42
CA PHE A 23 20.30 10.76 -50.35
C PHE A 23 21.28 9.74 -50.97
N GLY A 24 22.59 10.02 -50.94
CA GLY A 24 23.64 9.13 -51.44
C GLY A 24 24.26 8.22 -50.38
N ALA A 25 24.45 8.71 -49.14
CA ALA A 25 25.08 7.93 -48.07
C ALA A 25 24.10 7.09 -47.24
N SER A 26 22.79 7.36 -47.31
CA SER A 26 21.77 6.68 -46.49
C SER A 26 21.53 5.22 -46.84
N LYS A 27 22.00 4.73 -48.00
CA LYS A 27 21.84 3.31 -48.36
C LYS A 27 22.79 2.36 -47.61
N ASN A 28 23.83 2.86 -46.93
CA ASN A 28 24.85 2.03 -46.27
C ASN A 28 25.23 2.49 -44.86
N LEU A 29 24.43 3.33 -44.19
CA LEU A 29 24.60 3.58 -42.76
C LEU A 29 23.98 2.43 -41.97
N ASN A 30 24.63 1.27 -42.02
CA ASN A 30 24.39 0.22 -41.05
C ASN A 30 24.95 0.72 -39.72
N PHE A 31 24.11 1.36 -38.90
CA PHE A 31 24.35 1.38 -37.46
C PHE A 31 24.43 -0.08 -37.04
N ARG A 32 25.65 -0.62 -36.92
CA ARG A 32 25.86 -1.90 -36.25
C ARG A 32 25.43 -1.67 -34.82
N GLU A 33 24.20 -2.05 -34.49
CA GLU A 33 23.82 -2.34 -33.12
C GLU A 33 24.84 -3.36 -32.62
N THR A 34 25.82 -2.91 -31.85
CA THR A 34 26.73 -3.82 -31.17
C THR A 34 25.90 -4.45 -30.06
N THR A 35 25.18 -5.52 -30.38
CA THR A 35 24.37 -6.28 -29.43
C THR A 35 25.31 -7.00 -28.48
N ASN A 36 25.77 -6.29 -27.45
CA ASN A 36 26.52 -6.91 -26.38
C ASN A 36 25.58 -7.89 -25.66
N VAL A 37 25.88 -9.18 -25.73
CA VAL A 37 25.10 -10.25 -25.08
C VAL A 37 24.88 -9.98 -23.58
N ALA A 38 25.84 -9.34 -22.90
CA ALA A 38 25.67 -8.94 -21.51
C ALA A 38 24.62 -7.82 -21.34
N ALA A 39 24.59 -6.84 -22.24
CA ALA A 39 23.59 -5.76 -22.22
C ALA A 39 22.18 -6.27 -22.56
N GLN A 40 22.07 -7.24 -23.48
CA GLN A 40 20.81 -7.85 -23.84
C GLN A 40 20.25 -8.71 -22.69
N GLY A 41 21.09 -9.50 -22.02
CA GLY A 41 20.69 -10.29 -20.84
C GLY A 41 20.26 -9.40 -19.66
N LEU A 42 20.98 -8.31 -19.40
CA LEU A 42 20.61 -7.35 -18.36
C LEU A 42 19.29 -6.63 -18.69
N SER A 43 19.09 -6.23 -19.96
CA SER A 43 17.85 -5.58 -20.39
C SER A 43 16.65 -6.52 -20.25
N GLN A 44 16.77 -7.78 -20.65
CA GLN A 44 15.73 -8.80 -20.47
C GLN A 44 15.45 -9.08 -18.99
N PHE A 45 16.47 -9.10 -18.14
CA PHE A 45 16.30 -9.21 -16.70
C PHE A 45 15.53 -8.01 -16.12
N TYR A 46 15.90 -6.78 -16.47
CA TYR A 46 15.18 -5.59 -16.02
C TYR A 46 13.74 -5.54 -16.55
N GLU A 47 13.49 -5.93 -17.80
CA GLU A 47 12.14 -6.00 -18.36
C GLU A 47 11.28 -7.05 -17.64
N SER A 48 11.79 -8.26 -17.44
CA SER A 48 11.08 -9.31 -16.71
C SER A 48 10.84 -8.96 -15.24
N PHE A 49 11.83 -8.34 -14.58
CA PHE A 49 11.69 -7.84 -13.21
C PHE A 49 10.65 -6.72 -13.14
N ARG A 50 10.73 -5.72 -14.02
CA ARG A 50 9.76 -4.62 -14.07
C ARG A 50 8.35 -5.13 -14.37
N ASN A 51 8.19 -6.02 -15.34
CA ASN A 51 6.89 -6.58 -15.71
C ASN A 51 6.30 -7.41 -14.56
N SER A 52 7.10 -8.23 -13.89
CA SER A 52 6.64 -9.00 -12.72
C SER A 52 6.27 -8.11 -11.53
N MET A 53 7.00 -7.02 -11.28
CA MET A 53 6.64 -6.01 -10.29
C MET A 53 5.34 -5.29 -10.65
N SER A 54 5.19 -4.83 -11.90
CA SER A 54 3.98 -4.14 -12.35
C SER A 54 2.72 -5.01 -12.23
N ASN A 55 2.80 -6.29 -12.60
CA ASN A 55 1.68 -7.22 -12.44
C ASN A 55 1.37 -7.46 -10.96
N ARG A 56 2.39 -7.59 -10.11
CA ARG A 56 2.22 -7.80 -8.67
C ARG A 56 1.52 -6.62 -7.99
N ASP A 57 1.84 -5.39 -8.39
CA ASP A 57 1.18 -4.20 -7.84
C ASP A 57 -0.30 -4.15 -8.27
N THR A 58 -0.60 -4.38 -9.55
CA THR A 58 -2.01 -4.42 -10.02
C THR A 58 -2.85 -5.53 -9.38
N ASP A 59 -2.23 -6.66 -9.01
CA ASP A 59 -2.94 -7.75 -8.33
C ASP A 59 -3.14 -7.48 -6.84
N ARG A 60 -2.26 -6.69 -6.20
CA ARG A 60 -2.41 -6.25 -4.81
C ARG A 60 -3.51 -5.21 -4.66
N GLU A 61 -3.57 -4.24 -5.56
CA GLU A 61 -4.58 -3.18 -5.54
C GLU A 61 -6.03 -3.72 -5.52
N LYS A 62 -6.26 -4.91 -6.08
CA LYS A 62 -7.58 -5.58 -6.06
C LYS A 62 -8.07 -5.99 -4.66
N TYR A 63 -7.17 -6.10 -3.69
CA TYR A 63 -7.48 -6.55 -2.32
C TYR A 63 -7.28 -5.45 -1.28
N VAL A 64 -7.04 -4.21 -1.71
CA VAL A 64 -6.88 -3.05 -0.81
C VAL A 64 -8.06 -2.10 -1.03
N ILE A 65 -8.79 -1.83 0.04
CA ILE A 65 -9.88 -0.86 0.05
C ILE A 65 -9.37 0.40 0.73
N THR A 66 -9.29 1.51 -0.02
CA THR A 66 -8.99 2.81 0.59
C THR A 66 -10.23 3.30 1.35
N LEU A 67 -10.07 3.46 2.65
CA LEU A 67 -11.03 4.12 3.52
C LEU A 67 -10.72 5.62 3.56
N GLY A 68 -11.76 6.43 3.74
CA GLY A 68 -11.54 7.83 4.10
C GLY A 68 -10.93 7.94 5.50
N LYS A 69 -10.25 9.06 5.78
CA LYS A 69 -9.84 9.40 7.15
C LYS A 69 -11.07 9.40 8.07
N PRO A 70 -11.00 8.79 9.27
CA PRO A 70 -12.08 8.87 10.25
C PRO A 70 -12.49 10.32 10.46
N THR A 71 -13.78 10.62 10.30
CA THR A 71 -14.31 12.00 10.37
C THR A 71 -14.25 12.55 11.80
N TYR A 72 -14.29 11.67 12.79
CA TYR A 72 -14.36 12.03 14.20
C TYR A 72 -13.03 11.68 14.91
N PRO A 73 -12.51 12.56 15.78
CA PRO A 73 -11.31 12.26 16.58
C PRO A 73 -11.48 11.02 17.45
N LEU A 74 -10.42 10.20 17.55
CA LEU A 74 -10.47 8.92 18.26
C LEU A 74 -10.68 9.09 19.77
N ASP A 75 -10.07 10.11 20.37
CA ASP A 75 -10.24 10.49 21.78
C ASP A 75 -11.69 10.83 22.09
N ASP A 76 -12.32 11.65 21.24
CA ASP A 76 -13.72 12.01 21.41
C ASP A 76 -14.64 10.79 21.23
N ALA A 77 -14.33 9.92 20.27
CA ALA A 77 -15.11 8.71 19.99
C ALA A 77 -15.09 7.74 21.18
N LEU A 78 -13.92 7.58 21.79
CA LEU A 78 -13.70 6.78 22.99
C LEU A 78 -14.40 7.41 24.20
N ALA A 79 -14.28 8.72 24.39
CA ALA A 79 -14.94 9.43 25.48
C ALA A 79 -16.48 9.26 25.43
N GLN A 80 -17.08 9.41 24.24
CA GLN A 80 -18.52 9.16 24.07
C GLN A 80 -18.91 7.72 24.40
N ARG A 81 -18.09 6.75 23.99
CA ARG A 81 -18.36 5.35 24.30
C ARG A 81 -18.26 5.05 25.80
N ALA A 82 -17.28 5.63 26.49
CA ALA A 82 -17.12 5.47 27.94
C ALA A 82 -18.39 5.86 28.73
N LEU A 83 -19.16 6.82 28.22
CA LEU A 83 -20.43 7.25 28.83
C LEU A 83 -21.57 6.25 28.60
N ALA A 84 -21.51 5.46 27.54
CA ALA A 84 -22.57 4.55 27.12
C ALA A 84 -22.40 3.11 27.63
N VAL A 85 -21.20 2.74 28.08
CA VAL A 85 -20.89 1.35 28.45
C VAL A 85 -20.37 1.23 29.88
N LYS A 86 -20.57 0.05 30.48
CA LYS A 86 -19.87 -0.31 31.72
C LYS A 86 -18.45 -0.77 31.38
N PRO A 87 -17.42 -0.30 32.10
CA PRO A 87 -16.05 -0.77 31.92
C PRO A 87 -15.93 -2.29 32.02
N SER A 88 -15.11 -2.87 31.15
CA SER A 88 -14.68 -4.27 31.25
C SER A 88 -13.53 -4.49 32.23
N ASN A 89 -13.25 -5.76 32.51
CA ASN A 89 -12.03 -6.16 33.20
C ASN A 89 -10.78 -5.69 32.42
N PRO A 90 -9.83 -4.98 33.05
CA PRO A 90 -8.56 -4.58 32.41
C PRO A 90 -7.75 -5.73 31.80
N LYS A 91 -7.92 -6.95 32.34
CA LYS A 91 -7.27 -8.18 31.87
C LYS A 91 -8.10 -8.96 30.84
N TRP A 92 -9.21 -8.42 30.36
CA TRP A 92 -9.99 -9.07 29.31
C TRP A 92 -9.15 -9.25 28.04
N THR A 93 -9.18 -10.44 27.46
CA THR A 93 -8.52 -10.78 26.19
C THR A 93 -9.48 -11.35 25.14
N GLY A 94 -10.71 -11.66 25.55
CA GLY A 94 -11.69 -12.36 24.74
C GLY A 94 -11.65 -13.87 24.89
N GLU A 95 -12.60 -14.55 24.27
CA GLU A 95 -12.70 -16.01 24.32
C GLU A 95 -11.67 -16.67 23.40
N LYS A 96 -11.04 -17.75 23.87
CA LYS A 96 -10.16 -18.56 23.02
C LYS A 96 -11.02 -19.46 22.13
N GLN A 97 -11.10 -19.10 20.86
CA GLN A 97 -11.90 -19.83 19.88
C GLN A 97 -11.31 -19.75 18.47
N PRO A 98 -11.68 -20.67 17.56
CA PRO A 98 -11.24 -20.61 16.18
C PRO A 98 -11.90 -19.42 15.44
N ARG A 99 -11.13 -18.38 15.14
CA ARG A 99 -11.60 -17.16 14.44
C ARG A 99 -11.33 -17.29 12.95
N ARG A 100 -12.39 -17.39 12.15
CA ARG A 100 -12.30 -17.57 10.69
C ARG A 100 -12.33 -16.23 9.97
N PHE A 101 -11.56 -16.17 8.89
CA PHE A 101 -11.52 -15.09 7.93
C PHE A 101 -11.73 -15.73 6.56
N ASP A 102 -12.88 -15.48 5.95
CA ASP A 102 -13.28 -16.11 4.70
C ASP A 102 -12.96 -15.19 3.51
N THR A 103 -12.72 -15.81 2.35
CA THR A 103 -12.31 -15.12 1.13
C THR A 103 -13.41 -14.16 0.68
N GLY A 104 -13.01 -12.91 0.38
CA GLY A 104 -13.93 -11.86 -0.03
C GLY A 104 -14.45 -10.97 1.10
N ASP A 105 -14.36 -11.43 2.36
CA ASP A 105 -14.61 -10.56 3.51
C ASP A 105 -13.45 -9.57 3.71
N THR A 106 -13.70 -8.51 4.47
CA THR A 106 -12.64 -7.57 4.88
C THR A 106 -12.14 -7.87 6.29
N LEU A 107 -10.87 -7.54 6.57
CA LEU A 107 -10.29 -7.71 7.91
C LEU A 107 -11.07 -6.90 8.95
N LYS A 108 -11.44 -5.66 8.61
CA LYS A 108 -12.25 -4.79 9.46
C LYS A 108 -13.60 -5.41 9.77
N ASP A 109 -14.36 -5.86 8.77
CA ASP A 109 -15.72 -6.36 8.99
C ASP A 109 -15.74 -7.62 9.86
N VAL A 110 -14.81 -8.55 9.60
CA VAL A 110 -14.68 -9.78 10.39
C VAL A 110 -14.31 -9.45 11.84
N LEU A 111 -13.32 -8.58 12.07
CA LEU A 111 -12.92 -8.19 13.42
C LEU A 111 -14.01 -7.38 14.13
N THR A 112 -14.72 -6.49 13.44
CA THR A 112 -15.85 -5.75 14.01
C THR A 112 -16.97 -6.69 14.44
N LYS A 113 -17.32 -7.68 13.62
CA LYS A 113 -18.31 -8.68 13.95
C LYS A 113 -17.90 -9.48 15.19
N GLN A 114 -16.68 -10.02 15.20
CA GLN A 114 -16.16 -10.80 16.33
C GLN A 114 -16.07 -9.98 17.62
N ALA A 115 -15.63 -8.71 17.53
CA ALA A 115 -15.62 -7.81 18.67
C ALA A 115 -17.03 -7.64 19.24
N LYS A 116 -18.01 -7.40 18.37
CA LYS A 116 -19.41 -7.20 18.75
C LYS A 116 -20.05 -8.45 19.36
N GLU A 117 -19.69 -9.64 18.89
CA GLU A 117 -20.13 -10.91 19.49
C GLU A 117 -19.66 -11.06 20.94
N GLU A 118 -18.49 -10.50 21.28
CA GLU A 118 -17.97 -10.43 22.65
C GLU A 118 -18.35 -9.09 23.36
N GLY A 119 -19.15 -8.28 22.66
CA GLY A 119 -19.68 -6.97 23.01
C GLY A 119 -18.63 -5.88 23.23
N VAL A 120 -17.49 -5.98 22.56
CA VAL A 120 -16.46 -4.95 22.43
C VAL A 120 -16.67 -4.20 21.11
N GLU A 121 -16.38 -2.90 21.07
CA GLU A 121 -16.32 -2.18 19.77
C GLU A 121 -14.96 -2.34 19.15
N LEU A 122 -14.92 -2.39 17.82
CA LEU A 122 -13.68 -2.13 17.10
C LEU A 122 -13.67 -0.70 16.57
N PHE A 123 -12.68 0.08 17.00
CA PHE A 123 -12.32 1.38 16.42
C PHE A 123 -11.22 1.16 15.38
N TRP A 124 -11.64 1.01 14.12
CA TRP A 124 -10.73 0.91 12.97
C TRP A 124 -10.34 2.30 12.46
N TYR A 125 -9.19 2.80 12.92
CA TYR A 125 -8.66 4.14 12.62
C TYR A 125 -7.43 4.01 11.72
N LEU A 126 -7.64 3.35 10.59
CA LEU A 126 -6.69 3.20 9.49
C LEU A 126 -7.35 3.67 8.20
N GLU A 127 -6.56 4.22 7.28
CA GLU A 127 -7.03 4.71 5.98
C GLU A 127 -7.24 3.59 4.95
N ARG A 128 -6.98 2.34 5.33
CA ARG A 128 -7.13 1.19 4.44
C ARG A 128 -7.73 0.02 5.19
N ASP A 129 -8.36 -0.84 4.42
CA ASP A 129 -8.85 -2.15 4.81
C ASP A 129 -8.48 -3.15 3.72
N TYR A 130 -8.50 -4.43 4.05
CA TYR A 130 -7.94 -5.47 3.21
C TYR A 130 -8.94 -6.59 3.02
N VAL A 131 -9.13 -7.00 1.77
CA VAL A 131 -9.96 -8.13 1.40
C VAL A 131 -9.15 -9.41 1.61
N VAL A 132 -9.74 -10.37 2.31
CA VAL A 132 -9.15 -11.68 2.53
C VAL A 132 -9.03 -12.41 1.20
N LYS A 133 -7.78 -12.71 0.79
CA LYS A 133 -7.49 -13.40 -0.47
C LYS A 133 -7.71 -14.91 -0.41
N TYR A 134 -7.40 -15.52 0.73
CA TYR A 134 -7.54 -16.95 0.97
C TYR A 134 -8.06 -17.17 2.38
N ASN A 135 -8.93 -18.16 2.56
CA ASN A 135 -9.47 -18.49 3.88
C ASN A 135 -8.34 -18.79 4.87
N PHE A 136 -8.41 -18.19 6.05
CA PHE A 136 -7.51 -18.51 7.15
C PHE A 136 -8.23 -18.51 8.49
N ARG A 137 -7.57 -19.08 9.50
CA ARG A 137 -8.12 -19.22 10.84
C ARG A 137 -7.05 -18.91 11.88
N LEU A 138 -7.43 -18.14 12.90
CA LEU A 138 -6.60 -17.88 14.07
C LEU A 138 -7.20 -18.60 15.28
N ASP A 139 -6.46 -19.55 15.85
CA ASP A 139 -6.90 -20.32 17.02
C ASP A 139 -6.44 -19.60 18.31
N THR A 140 -7.03 -18.44 18.58
CA THR A 140 -6.59 -17.54 19.65
C THR A 140 -7.71 -16.65 20.21
N ASP A 141 -7.41 -15.86 21.23
CA ASP A 141 -8.33 -14.86 21.77
C ASP A 141 -8.45 -13.61 20.89
N PHE A 142 -9.48 -12.79 21.13
CA PHE A 142 -9.80 -11.65 20.26
C PHE A 142 -8.64 -10.65 20.21
N VAL A 143 -8.05 -10.36 21.37
CA VAL A 143 -6.99 -9.36 21.51
C VAL A 143 -5.72 -9.82 20.79
N THR A 144 -5.38 -11.11 20.86
CA THR A 144 -4.25 -11.68 20.12
C THR A 144 -4.52 -11.70 18.61
N ALA A 145 -5.75 -12.03 18.19
CA ALA A 145 -6.13 -12.00 16.77
C ALA A 145 -6.02 -10.58 16.19
N LEU A 146 -6.48 -9.56 16.92
CA LEU A 146 -6.36 -8.17 16.53
C LEU A 146 -4.88 -7.75 16.40
N TYR A 147 -4.03 -8.13 17.35
CA TYR A 147 -2.59 -7.85 17.28
C TYR A 147 -1.93 -8.51 16.06
N GLN A 148 -2.23 -9.79 15.80
CA GLN A 148 -1.68 -10.52 14.66
C GLN A 148 -2.12 -9.90 13.33
N VAL A 149 -3.40 -9.53 13.20
CA VAL A 149 -3.90 -8.83 12.02
C VAL A 149 -3.22 -7.48 11.84
N GLY A 150 -3.13 -6.67 12.90
CA GLY A 150 -2.47 -5.36 12.83
C GLY A 150 -0.98 -5.45 12.45
N THR A 151 -0.29 -6.50 12.93
CA THR A 151 1.11 -6.77 12.58
C THR A 151 1.25 -7.22 11.12
N ALA A 152 0.34 -8.06 10.63
CA ALA A 152 0.37 -8.59 9.26
C ALA A 152 0.19 -7.50 8.19
N ILE A 153 -0.56 -6.44 8.51
CA ILE A 153 -0.79 -5.31 7.61
C ILE A 153 0.15 -4.12 7.86
N ASN A 154 1.02 -4.19 8.86
CA ASN A 154 1.84 -3.06 9.31
C ASN A 154 2.69 -2.45 8.19
N ASP A 155 3.27 -3.29 7.33
CA ASP A 155 4.20 -2.85 6.29
C ASP A 155 3.51 -2.12 5.12
N ASP A 156 2.18 -2.14 5.07
CA ASP A 156 1.38 -1.45 4.06
C ASP A 156 1.01 -0.01 4.48
N PHE A 157 1.43 0.45 5.66
CA PHE A 157 1.20 1.80 6.20
C PHE A 157 2.51 2.59 6.34
N GLU A 158 2.40 3.93 6.28
CA GLU A 158 3.56 4.84 6.43
C GLU A 158 4.12 4.79 7.85
N PHE A 159 3.24 4.74 8.85
CA PHE A 159 3.60 4.64 10.26
C PHE A 159 3.20 3.28 10.83
N GLN A 160 3.86 2.92 11.94
CA GLN A 160 3.61 1.66 12.61
C GLN A 160 2.13 1.53 13.05
N VAL A 161 1.50 0.42 12.67
CA VAL A 161 0.16 0.08 13.11
C VAL A 161 0.21 -0.43 14.54
N TYR A 162 -0.50 0.26 15.43
CA TYR A 162 -0.65 -0.12 16.82
C TYR A 162 -2.04 -0.65 17.10
N THR A 163 -2.11 -1.61 18.02
CA THR A 163 -3.37 -2.16 18.51
C THR A 163 -3.44 -2.01 20.02
N PHE A 164 -4.64 -1.68 20.52
CA PHE A 164 -4.90 -1.44 21.94
C PHE A 164 -6.22 -2.06 22.37
N PHE A 165 -6.31 -2.39 23.65
CA PHE A 165 -7.56 -2.65 24.33
C PHE A 165 -7.82 -1.59 25.41
N CYS A 166 -8.94 -0.90 25.31
CA CYS A 166 -9.38 0.19 26.16
C CYS A 166 -10.49 -0.33 27.09
N PRO A 167 -10.17 -0.70 28.35
CA PRO A 167 -11.13 -1.40 29.21
C PRO A 167 -12.27 -0.52 29.69
N ARG A 168 -12.05 0.80 29.83
CA ARG A 168 -13.08 1.75 30.27
C ARG A 168 -14.18 1.90 29.22
N GLU A 169 -13.78 1.94 27.95
CA GLU A 169 -14.64 2.10 26.78
C GLU A 169 -15.15 0.77 26.24
N ARG A 170 -14.71 -0.37 26.79
CA ARG A 170 -15.03 -1.70 26.28
C ARG A 170 -14.78 -1.77 24.77
N ALA A 171 -13.59 -1.32 24.39
CA ALA A 171 -13.23 -1.01 23.01
C ALA A 171 -11.85 -1.59 22.67
N ALA A 172 -11.70 -2.03 21.44
CA ALA A 172 -10.44 -2.37 20.83
C ALA A 172 -10.13 -1.35 19.73
N VAL A 173 -8.88 -0.94 19.64
CA VAL A 173 -8.45 0.15 18.77
C VAL A 173 -7.33 -0.35 17.88
N ILE A 174 -7.36 -0.01 16.61
CA ILE A 174 -6.26 -0.17 15.66
C ILE A 174 -6.00 1.15 14.94
N THR A 175 -4.77 1.66 15.01
CA THR A 175 -4.41 2.97 14.47
C THR A 175 -2.91 3.14 14.27
N GLU A 176 -2.52 3.96 13.30
CA GLU A 176 -1.13 4.38 13.05
C GLU A 176 -0.70 5.59 13.90
N ASN A 177 -1.67 6.36 14.42
CA ASN A 177 -1.42 7.59 15.18
C ASN A 177 -2.21 7.58 16.51
N PRO A 178 -1.75 6.85 17.53
CA PRO A 178 -2.46 6.74 18.79
C PRO A 178 -2.39 8.06 19.57
N PRO A 179 -3.53 8.70 19.92
CA PRO A 179 -3.54 9.91 20.73
C PRO A 179 -3.05 9.64 22.16
N ILE A 180 -2.67 10.69 22.88
CA ILE A 180 -2.17 10.60 24.27
C ILE A 180 -3.14 9.79 25.14
N TYR A 181 -4.44 10.08 25.04
CA TYR A 181 -5.47 9.38 25.80
C TYR A 181 -5.39 7.85 25.65
N VAL A 182 -5.26 7.35 24.42
CA VAL A 182 -5.17 5.91 24.13
C VAL A 182 -3.90 5.32 24.73
N ARG A 183 -2.77 6.02 24.62
CA ARG A 183 -1.49 5.52 25.14
C ARG A 183 -1.46 5.42 26.66
N GLU A 184 -2.18 6.30 27.36
CA GLU A 184 -2.21 6.35 28.83
C GLU A 184 -3.32 5.49 29.45
N ASN A 185 -4.47 5.35 28.78
CA ASN A 185 -5.66 4.71 29.34
C ASN A 185 -5.94 3.31 28.77
N CYS A 186 -5.29 2.93 27.66
CA CYS A 186 -5.48 1.64 27.02
C CYS A 186 -4.24 0.77 27.13
N ARG A 187 -4.47 -0.54 27.22
CA ARG A 187 -3.41 -1.55 27.19
C ARG A 187 -2.97 -1.76 25.75
N LYS A 188 -1.71 -1.43 25.44
CA LYS A 188 -1.09 -1.80 24.16
C LYS A 188 -1.03 -3.32 24.03
N LEU A 189 -1.39 -3.83 22.86
CA LEU A 189 -1.35 -5.27 22.60
C LEU A 189 0.03 -5.65 22.05
N ALA A 190 0.50 -6.81 22.49
CA ALA A 190 1.77 -7.40 22.08
C ALA A 190 1.61 -8.92 22.02
N GLY A 191 2.42 -9.56 21.18
CA GLY A 191 2.47 -11.01 21.01
C GLY A 191 3.24 -11.73 22.11
#